data_AF-A0A0B1ZJB6-F1
#
_entry.id   AF-A0A0B1ZJB6-F1
#
_cell.length_a   1.000
_cell.length_b   1.000
_cell.length_c   1.000
_cell.angle_alpha   90.00
_cell.angle_beta   90.00
_cell.angle_gamma   90.00
#
_symmetry.space_group_name_H-M   'P 1'
#
loop_
_entity.id
_entity.type
_entity.pdbx_description
1 polymer ?
#
loop_
_entity_poly.entity_id
_entity_poly.type
_entity_poly.pdbx_seq_one_letter_code
_entity_poly.pdbx_strand_id
1 'polypeptide(L)' 'MEEIRDAIYYQQLARYARMMADRHTDDAVARYLRETAIKHERKARQLHRDEGSAAKESSFGSRLTFWRK' A
#
# COMPACT_ATOMS: atom_id res chain seq x y z
N MET A 1 -7.30 10.25 14.44
CA MET A 1 -7.72 9.65 13.16
C MET A 1 -7.06 8.29 13.06
N GLU A 2 -7.84 7.24 12.83
CA GLU A 2 -7.31 5.90 12.61
C GLU A 2 -6.51 5.87 11.31
N GLU A 3 -5.26 5.38 11.36
CA GLU A 3 -4.41 5.31 10.18
C GLU A 3 -5.00 4.25 9.24
N ILE A 4 -5.52 4.68 8.08
CA ILE A 4 -6.06 3.76 7.07
C ILE A 4 -4.88 2.94 6.53
N ARG A 5 -4.69 1.73 7.07
CA ARG A 5 -3.68 0.75 6.67
C ARG A 5 -4.20 -0.17 5.56
N ASP A 6 -4.92 0.40 4.60
CA ASP A 6 -5.45 -0.38 3.48
C ASP A 6 -4.57 -0.19 2.24
N ALA A 7 -3.93 -1.28 1.80
CA ALA A 7 -3.13 -1.28 0.59
C ALA A 7 -3.94 -0.86 -0.65
N ILE A 8 -5.24 -1.21 -0.70
CA ILE A 8 -6.14 -0.87 -1.80
C ILE A 8 -6.36 0.64 -1.87
N TYR A 9 -6.51 1.31 -0.73
CA TYR A 9 -6.65 2.75 -0.66
C TYR A 9 -5.45 3.46 -1.30
N TYR A 10 -4.23 3.06 -0.95
CA TYR A 10 -3.02 3.64 -1.54
C TYR A 10 -2.87 3.30 -3.04
N GLN A 11 -3.35 2.14 -3.50
CA GLN A 11 -3.40 1.84 -4.94
C GLN A 11 -4.36 2.78 -5.69
N GLN A 12 -5.52 3.08 -5.11
CA GLN A 12 -6.48 4.00 -5.71
C GLN A 12 -5.91 5.42 -5.79
N LEU A 13 -5.25 5.90 -4.73
CA LEU A 13 -4.58 7.20 -4.72
C LEU A 13 -3.48 7.28 -5.79
N ALA A 14 -2.67 6.22 -5.95
CA ALA A 14 -1.65 6.17 -6.99
C ALA A 14 -2.25 6.29 -8.39
N ARG A 15 -3.34 5.56 -8.65
CA ARG A 15 -4.04 5.60 -9.94
C ARG A 15 -4.65 6.98 -10.20
N TYR A 16 -5.27 7.59 -9.18
CA TYR A 16 -5.84 8.92 -9.28
C TYR A 16 -4.79 9.98 -9.56
N ALA A 17 -3.66 9.95 -8.85
CA ALA A 17 -2.55 10.88 -9.06
C ALA A 17 -1.97 10.79 -10.48
N ARG A 18 -1.86 9.60 -11.07
CA ARG A 18 -1.47 9.43 -12.48
C ARG A 18 -2.48 10.06 -13.43
N MET A 19 -3.76 9.75 -13.25
CA MET A 19 -4.83 10.32 -14.08
C MET A 19 -4.83 11.85 -14.02
N MET A 20 -4.55 12.43 -12.86
CA MET A 20 -4.43 13.88 -12.71
C MET A 20 -3.16 14.41 -13.37
N ALA A 21 -2.03 13.71 -13.27
CA ALA A 21 -0.79 14.09 -13.94
C ALA A 21 -0.94 14.13 -15.46
N ASP A 22 -1.69 13.21 -16.05
CA ASP A 22 -1.93 13.14 -17.49
C ASP A 22 -2.88 14.25 -17.99
N ARG A 23 -3.69 14.82 -17.09
CA ARG A 23 -4.66 15.89 -17.41
C ARG A 23 -4.11 17.29 -17.14
N HIS A 24 -3.07 17.42 -16.33
CA HIS A 24 -2.48 18.71 -16.01
C HIS A 24 -1.58 19.20 -17.14
N THR A 25 -1.75 20.48 -17.50
CA THR A 25 -0.95 21.18 -18.51
C THR A 25 0.33 21.79 -17.95
N ASP A 26 0.42 21.99 -16.64
CA ASP A 26 1.62 22.47 -15.96
C ASP A 26 2.58 21.31 -15.69
N ASP A 27 3.79 21.39 -16.25
CA ASP A 27 4.82 20.36 -16.15
C ASP A 27 5.31 20.12 -14.71
N ALA A 28 5.40 21.16 -13.89
CA ALA A 28 5.81 21.04 -12.49
C ALA A 28 4.75 20.32 -11.67
N VAL A 29 3.47 20.66 -11.88
CA VAL A 29 2.34 20.00 -11.22
C VAL A 29 2.23 18.54 -11.69
N ALA A 30 2.35 18.29 -12.99
CA ALA A 30 2.33 16.93 -13.54
C ALA A 30 3.48 16.07 -12.97
N ARG A 31 4.68 16.64 -12.85
CA ARG A 31 5.82 15.97 -12.22
C ARG A 31 5.55 15.64 -10.74
N TYR A 32 5.07 16.61 -9.97
CA TYR A 32 4.73 16.40 -8.57
C TYR A 32 3.67 15.30 -8.38
N LEU A 33 2.65 15.27 -9.24
CA LEU A 33 1.60 14.24 -9.22
C LEU A 33 2.16 12.85 -9.56
N ARG A 34 3.09 12.74 -10.52
CA ARG A 34 3.79 11.48 -10.82
C ARG A 34 4.63 11.00 -9.63
N GLU A 35 5.36 11.89 -8.97
CA GLU A 35 6.14 11.56 -7.77
C GLU A 35 5.23 11.11 -6.62
N THR A 36 4.09 11.79 -6.44
CA THR A 36 3.06 11.43 -5.46
C THR A 36 2.46 10.05 -5.75
N ALA A 37 2.17 9.73 -7.01
CA ALA A 37 1.72 8.41 -7.41
C ALA A 37 2.72 7.32 -7.03
N ILE A 38 4.02 7.54 -7.29
CA ILE A 38 5.09 6.59 -6.94
C ILE A 38 5.16 6.38 -5.42
N LYS A 39 5.03 7.45 -4.62
CA LYS A 39 5.01 7.34 -3.15
C LYS A 39 3.85 6.45 -2.68
N HIS A 40 2.66 6.64 -3.22
CA HIS A 40 1.50 5.81 -2.88
C HIS A 40 1.67 4.35 -3.30
N GLU A 41 2.23 4.07 -4.48
CA GLU A 41 2.53 2.69 -4.89
C GLU A 41 3.52 2.00 -3.95
N ARG A 42 4.57 2.71 -3.55
CA ARG A 42 5.56 2.17 -2.61
C ARG A 42 4.89 1.83 -1.27
N LYS A 43 4.02 2.70 -0.78
CA LYS A 43 3.26 2.47 0.46
C LYS A 43 2.30 1.28 0.32
N ALA A 44 1.57 1.18 -0.78
CA ALA A 44 0.70 0.03 -1.05
C ALA A 44 1.48 -1.29 -1.08
N ARG A 45 2.64 -1.33 -1.75
CA ARG A 45 3.52 -2.51 -1.78
C ARG A 45 4.07 -2.86 -0.40
N GLN A 46 4.36 -1.86 0.42
CA GLN A 46 4.78 -2.09 1.80
C GLN A 46 3.66 -2.74 2.61
N LEU A 47 2.44 -2.18 2.57
CA LEU A 47 1.29 -2.71 3.28
C LEU A 47 0.96 -4.16 2.86
N HIS A 48 0.99 -4.48 1.57
CA HIS A 48 0.84 -5.86 1.09
C HIS A 48 1.88 -6.83 1.67
N ARG A 49 3.13 -6.38 1.84
CA ARG A 49 4.19 -7.21 2.46
C ARG A 49 3.95 -7.37 3.96
N ASP A 50 3.52 -6.32 4.63
CA ASP A 50 3.28 -6.33 6.07
C ASP A 50 2.06 -7.22 6.39
N GLU A 51 0.97 -7.12 5.62
CA GLU A 51 -0.20 -8.00 5.71
C GLU A 51 0.18 -9.48 5.48
N GLY A 52 0.97 -9.76 4.44
CA GLY A 52 1.46 -11.11 4.16
C GLY A 52 2.42 -11.66 5.22
N SER A 53 3.14 -10.79 5.94
CA SER A 53 4.03 -11.18 7.04
C SER A 53 3.25 -11.46 8.31
N ALA A 54 2.25 -10.62 8.64
CA ALA A 54 1.34 -10.83 9.76
C ALA A 54 0.54 -12.14 9.62
N ALA A 55 0.10 -12.48 8.40
CA ALA A 55 -0.59 -13.75 8.13
C ALA A 55 0.33 -14.98 8.32
N LYS A 56 1.64 -14.85 8.09
CA LYS A 56 2.61 -15.93 8.31
C LYS A 56 2.94 -16.13 9.79
N GLU A 57 3.03 -15.06 10.56
CA GLU A 57 3.23 -15.14 12.02
C GLU A 57 2.04 -15.81 12.72
N SER A 58 0.80 -15.49 12.33
CA SER A 58 -0.39 -16.13 12.91
C SER A 58 -0.45 -17.64 12.60
N SER A 59 -0.05 -18.03 11.38
CA SER A 59 0.02 -19.44 10.98
C SER A 59 1.11 -20.21 11.75
N PHE A 60 2.26 -19.58 12.04
CA PHE A 60 3.34 -20.22 12.79
C PHE A 60 2.96 -20.44 14.27
N GLY A 61 2.27 -19.48 14.90
CA GLY A 61 1.77 -19.62 16.28
C GLY A 61 0.74 -20.74 16.47
N SER A 62 -0.13 -20.96 15.47
CA SER A 62 -1.14 -22.04 15.51
C SER A 62 -0.55 -23.46 15.40
N ARG A 63 0.67 -23.60 14.85
CA ARG A 63 1.31 -24.92 14.68
C ARG A 63 1.97 -25.43 15.97
N LEU A 64 2.38 -24.52 16.86
CA LEU A 64 3.02 -24.86 18.14
C LEU A 64 2.02 -25.24 19.26
N THR A 65 0.74 -24.88 19.12
CA THR A 65 -0.28 -25.24 20.11
C THR A 65 -0.88 -26.62 19.88
N PHE A 66 -0.63 -27.26 18.73
CA PHE A 66 -1.22 -28.57 18.39
C PHE A 66 -0.45 -29.78 18.97
N TRP A 67 0.80 -29.61 19.40
CA TRP A 67 1.67 -30.70 19.90
C TRP A 67 1.64 -30.91 21.42
N ARG A 68 0.64 -30.33 22.09
CA ARG A 68 0.49 -30.39 23.55
C ARG A 68 -0.87 -31.00 23.90
N LYS A 69 -1.08 -32.27 23.54
CA LYS A 69 -2.15 -33.10 24.07
C LYS A 69 -1.70 -34.54 24.19
#